data_AF-A0A520VYV0-F1
#
_entry.id   AF-A0A520VYV0-F1
#
_cell.length_a   1.000
_cell.length_b   1.000
_cell.length_c   1.000
_cell.angle_alpha   90.00
_cell.angle_beta   90.00
_cell.angle_gamma   90.00
#
_symmetry.space_group_name_H-M   'P 1'
#
loop_
_entity.id
_entity.type
_entity.pdbx_description
1 polymer ?
#
loop_
_entity_poly.entity_id
_entity_poly.type
_entity_poly.pdbx_seq_one_letter_code
_entity_poly.pdbx_strand_id
1 'polypeptide(L)' 'MNKAEKVASLTIPVALLIGALIATAGSQYGATYSGLPVFGLIVSIAFLIQVISFVPAYISQTEKYYDITGTM' A
#
# COMPACT_ATOMS: atom_id res chain seq x y z
N MET A 1 -9.80 6.60 21.96
CA MET A 1 -8.68 5.94 21.27
C MET A 1 -8.01 4.99 22.23
N ASN A 2 -8.21 3.70 22.02
CA ASN A 2 -7.45 2.64 22.67
C ASN A 2 -5.99 2.65 22.19
N LYS A 3 -5.10 2.00 22.96
CA LYS A 3 -3.67 1.95 22.66
C LYS A 3 -3.40 1.44 21.24
N ALA A 4 -4.16 0.44 20.78
CA ALA A 4 -4.07 -0.12 19.43
C ALA A 4 -4.44 0.90 18.34
N GLU A 5 -5.50 1.68 18.52
CA GLU A 5 -5.94 2.68 17.53
C GLU A 5 -4.93 3.83 17.39
N LYS A 6 -4.32 4.26 18.50
CA LYS A 6 -3.23 5.25 18.47
C LYS A 6 -2.01 4.73 17.71
N VAL A 7 -1.65 3.47 17.91
CA VAL A 7 -0.55 2.84 17.17
C VAL A 7 -0.92 2.73 15.69
N ALA A 8 -2.10 2.23 15.35
CA ALA A 8 -2.54 2.09 13.96
C ALA A 8 -2.56 3.44 13.21
N SER A 9 -3.06 4.49 13.85
CA SER A 9 -3.09 5.85 13.28
C SER A 9 -1.70 6.39 12.93
N LEU A 10 -0.65 5.92 13.60
CA LEU A 10 0.74 6.30 13.31
C LEU A 10 1.41 5.32 12.33
N THR A 11 1.19 4.02 12.51
CA THR A 11 1.84 2.98 11.71
C THR A 11 1.39 3.00 10.26
N ILE A 12 0.10 3.25 9.97
CA ILE A 12 -0.42 3.32 8.60
C ILE A 12 0.29 4.41 7.77
N PRO A 13 0.32 5.70 8.18
CA PRO A 13 1.01 6.73 7.40
C PRO A 13 2.52 6.49 7.34
N VAL A 14 3.15 5.95 8.39
CA VAL A 14 4.57 5.57 8.36
C VAL A 14 4.83 4.49 7.31
N ALA A 15 3.99 3.46 7.23
CA ALA A 15 4.11 2.41 6.22
C ALA A 15 3.95 2.97 4.78
N LEU A 16 2.99 3.87 4.56
CA LEU A 16 2.80 4.54 3.27
C LEU A 16 4.02 5.40 2.90
N LEU A 17 4.60 6.12 3.86
CA LEU A 17 5.81 6.92 3.64
C LEU A 17 7.00 6.03 3.26
N ILE A 18 7.22 4.93 3.98
CA ILE A 18 8.29 3.97 3.66
C ILE A 18 8.09 3.39 2.25
N GLY A 19 6.86 3.00 1.91
CA GLY A 19 6.51 2.51 0.57
C GLY A 19 6.82 3.53 -0.52
N ALA A 20 6.48 4.80 -0.31
CA ALA A 20 6.79 5.89 -1.24
C ALA A 20 8.30 6.13 -1.38
N LEU A 21 9.06 6.05 -0.28
CA LEU A 21 10.52 6.16 -0.33
C LEU A 21 11.15 4.99 -1.09
N ILE A 22 10.66 3.77 -0.89
CA ILE A 22 11.12 2.61 -1.65
C ILE A 22 10.76 2.76 -3.14
N ALA A 23 9.53 3.18 -3.46
CA ALA A 23 9.08 3.41 -4.82
C ALA A 23 9.97 4.42 -5.55
N THR A 24 10.31 5.53 -4.88
CA THR A 24 11.19 6.56 -5.45
C THR A 24 12.63 6.08 -5.57
N ALA A 25 13.19 5.42 -4.55
CA ALA A 25 14.54 4.87 -4.58
C ALA A 25 14.71 3.81 -5.68
N GLY A 26 13.80 2.84 -5.76
CA GLY A 26 13.85 1.77 -6.78
C GLY A 26 13.47 2.24 -8.19
N SER A 27 12.88 3.42 -8.32
CA SER A 27 12.64 4.06 -9.63
C SER A 27 13.88 4.75 -10.20
N GLN A 28 14.93 4.97 -9.39
CA GLN A 28 16.18 5.57 -9.87
C GLN A 28 16.93 4.57 -10.76
N TYR A 29 17.38 5.05 -11.93
CA TYR A 29 18.14 4.25 -12.90
C TYR A 29 17.41 2.98 -13.41
N GLY A 30 16.11 2.86 -13.15
CA GLY A 30 15.29 1.72 -13.56
C GLY A 30 14.71 1.88 -14.97
N ALA A 31 13.98 0.85 -15.41
CA ALA A 31 13.26 0.88 -16.68
C ALA A 31 12.15 1.94 -16.66
N THR A 32 12.08 2.75 -17.72
CA THR A 32 11.03 3.76 -17.92
C THR A 32 10.12 3.37 -19.07
N TYR A 33 8.81 3.52 -18.89
CA TYR A 33 7.81 3.40 -19.95
C TYR A 33 7.18 4.77 -20.19
N SER A 34 7.33 5.30 -21.41
CA SER A 34 6.82 6.64 -21.78
C SER A 34 7.29 7.77 -20.84
N GLY A 35 8.51 7.67 -20.29
CA GLY A 35 9.06 8.64 -19.34
C GLY A 35 8.66 8.43 -17.87
N LEU A 36 7.82 7.42 -17.57
CA LEU A 36 7.45 7.06 -16.20
C LEU A 36 8.25 5.83 -15.72
N PRO A 37 8.76 5.83 -14.47
CA PRO A 37 9.46 4.67 -13.94
C PRO A 37 8.50 3.50 -13.73
N VAL A 38 8.76 2.38 -14.39
CA VAL A 38 7.91 1.18 -14.34
C VAL A 38 7.82 0.63 -12.93
N PHE A 39 8.93 0.66 -12.19
CA PHE A 39 8.97 0.23 -10.79
C PHE A 39 8.00 1.04 -9.92
N GLY A 40 8.08 2.38 -10.00
CA GLY A 40 7.17 3.28 -9.28
C GLY A 40 5.70 3.04 -9.63
N LEU A 41 5.39 2.79 -10.90
CA LEU A 41 4.03 2.44 -11.34
C LEU A 41 3.53 1.15 -10.70
N ILE A 42 4.30 0.07 -10.77
CA ILE A 42 3.90 -1.24 -10.22
C ILE A 42 3.73 -1.14 -8.70
N VAL A 43 4.65 -0.48 -7.99
CA VAL A 43 4.55 -0.29 -6.54
C VAL A 43 3.31 0.54 -6.19
N SER A 44 3.03 1.60 -6.94
CA SER A 44 1.84 2.42 -6.72
C SER A 44 0.55 1.63 -6.91
N ILE A 45 0.48 0.78 -7.94
CA ILE A 45 -0.66 -0.12 -8.18
C ILE A 45 -0.81 -1.12 -7.03
N ALA A 46 0.27 -1.74 -6.57
CA ALA A 46 0.24 -2.67 -5.44
C ALA A 46 -0.30 -2.01 -4.15
N PHE A 47 0.15 -0.81 -3.83
CA PHE A 47 -0.35 -0.04 -2.69
C PHE A 47 -1.82 0.38 -2.86
N LEU A 48 -2.24 0.75 -4.08
CA LEU A 48 -3.64 1.06 -4.35
C LEU A 48 -4.54 -0.16 -4.12
N ILE A 49 -4.15 -1.34 -4.60
CA ILE A 49 -4.88 -2.58 -4.35
C ILE A 49 -4.97 -2.83 -2.84
N GLN A 50 -3.86 -2.69 -2.11
CA GLN A 50 -3.84 -2.86 -0.65
C GLN A 50 -4.83 -1.90 0.06
N VAL A 51 -4.83 -0.62 -0.31
CA VAL A 51 -5.71 0.39 0.29
C VAL A 51 -7.18 0.14 -0.06
N ILE A 52 -7.47 -0.19 -1.33
CA ILE A 52 -8.82 -0.50 -1.80
C ILE A 52 -9.38 -1.74 -1.11
N SER A 53 -8.55 -2.74 -0.77
CA SER A 53 -9.00 -3.89 0.02
C SER A 53 -9.10 -3.59 1.51
N PHE A 54 -8.21 -2.75 2.05
CA PHE A 54 -8.19 -2.39 3.47
C PHE A 54 -9.41 -1.56 3.89
N VAL A 55 -9.80 -0.54 3.12
CA VAL A 55 -10.93 0.35 3.46
C VAL A 55 -12.25 -0.41 3.70
N PRO A 56 -12.74 -1.28 2.80
CA PRO A 56 -13.97 -2.03 3.01
C PRO A 56 -13.82 -3.11 4.10
N ALA A 57 -12.63 -3.72 4.24
CA ALA A 57 -12.33 -4.63 5.34
C ALA A 57 -12.45 -3.95 6.70
N TYR A 58 -11.90 -2.73 6.82
CA TYR A 58 -11.93 -1.94 8.05
C TYR A 58 -13.36 -1.50 8.40
N ILE A 59 -14.14 -1.05 7.41
CA ILE A 59 -15.54 -0.63 7.61
C ILE A 59 -16.42 -1.82 8.01
N SER A 60 -16.25 -2.96 7.35
CA SER A 60 -17.10 -4.14 7.57
C SER A 60 -16.60 -5.01 8.73
N GLN A 61 -15.40 -4.76 9.24
CA GLN A 61 -14.68 -5.60 10.19
C GLN A 61 -14.63 -7.08 9.76
N THR A 62 -14.40 -7.32 8.45
CA THR A 62 -14.31 -8.69 7.90
C THR A 62 -13.01 -8.92 7.13
N GLU A 63 -12.54 -10.16 7.16
CA GLU A 63 -11.31 -10.59 6.46
C GLU A 63 -11.57 -10.88 4.96
N LYS A 64 -12.84 -11.00 4.56
CA LYS A 64 -13.28 -11.39 3.22
C LYS A 64 -12.67 -10.54 2.08
N TYR A 65 -12.42 -9.26 2.32
CA TYR A 65 -11.84 -8.37 1.30
C TYR A 65 -10.32 -8.58 1.13
N TYR A 66 -9.64 -9.06 2.18
CA TYR A 66 -8.23 -9.43 2.13
C TYR A 66 -8.03 -10.77 1.42
N ASP A 67 -8.97 -11.71 1.55
CA ASP A 67 -8.92 -12.99 0.83
C ASP A 67 -8.81 -12.76 -0.68
N ILE A 68 -9.49 -11.76 -1.27
CA ILE A 68 -9.42 -11.48 -2.71
C ILE A 68 -7.98 -11.16 -3.17
N THR A 69 -7.14 -10.62 -2.28
CA THR A 69 -5.73 -10.30 -2.57
C THR A 69 -4.75 -11.42 -2.22
N GLY A 70 -5.18 -12.43 -1.47
CA GLY A 70 -4.30 -13.42 -0.85
C GLY A 70 -4.79 -14.86 -0.88
N THR A 71 -5.90 -15.16 -1.56
CA THR A 71 -6.36 -16.54 -1.77
C THR A 71 -5.42 -17.22 -2.75
N MET A 72 -4.34 -17.79 -2.22
CA MET A 72 -3.62 -18.90 -2.83
C MET A 72 -4.22 -20.21 -2.34
#